data_AF-A0A2N5YTH5-F1
#
_entry.id   AF-A0A2N5YTH5-F1
#
_cell.length_a   1.000
_cell.length_b   1.000
_cell.length_c   1.000
_cell.angle_alpha   90.00
_cell.angle_beta   90.00
_cell.angle_gamma   90.00
#
_symmetry.space_group_name_H-M   'P 1'
#
loop_
_entity.id
_entity.type
_entity.pdbx_description
1 polymer ?
#
loop_
_entity_poly.entity_id
_entity_poly.type
_entity_poly.pdbx_seq_one_letter_code
_entity_poly.pdbx_strand_id
1 'polypeptide(L)'
;MKGYNVFNISQIENLPDEYYKHIELEDLTEFEKNENAENIINNTGAEIVYLPQNKAFYNHLEDKIYLPQRKQFVRTEAFYNVLFHELGHWTGNSQRLDRPKGNAFGSKEYAFEELIAEINAAFICALLGFKTKITDNVDYINSWLQVMRNDKQFVVQAASQAQKASDFILEFSEVKEEVA
;
A
#
# COMPACT_ATOMS: atom_id res chain seq x y z
N MET A 1 -12.08 21.87 -7.19
CA MET A 1 -10.93 21.72 -6.26
C MET A 1 -10.33 23.09 -6.02
N LYS A 2 -10.07 23.47 -4.77
CA LYS A 2 -9.37 24.72 -4.43
C LYS A 2 -7.88 24.42 -4.32
N GLY A 3 -7.04 25.21 -4.99
CA GLY A 3 -5.58 25.08 -4.90
C GLY A 3 -5.03 25.84 -3.70
N TYR A 4 -3.96 25.31 -3.10
CA TYR A 4 -3.18 25.96 -2.06
C TYR A 4 -1.71 25.91 -2.45
N ASN A 5 -0.98 27.00 -2.19
CA ASN A 5 0.47 27.02 -2.37
C ASN A 5 1.11 26.59 -1.05
N VAL A 6 1.96 25.58 -1.10
CA VAL A 6 2.73 25.06 0.03
C VAL A 6 4.20 25.08 -0.33
N PHE A 7 5.06 25.25 0.68
CA PHE A 7 6.51 25.27 0.54
C PHE A 7 7.08 24.16 1.42
N ASN A 8 8.04 23.40 0.89
CA ASN A 8 8.77 22.41 1.67
C ASN A 8 9.65 23.11 2.72
N ILE A 9 9.91 22.45 3.86
CA ILE A 9 10.77 22.99 4.93
C ILE A 9 12.15 23.38 4.41
N SER A 10 12.71 22.63 3.46
CA SER A 10 13.99 22.95 2.81
C SER A 10 13.98 24.25 2.00
N GLN A 11 12.81 24.83 1.73
CA GLN A 11 12.63 26.09 1.00
C GLN A 11 12.42 27.28 1.95
N ILE A 12 12.45 27.07 3.26
CA ILE A 12 12.17 28.09 4.27
C ILE A 12 13.34 28.17 5.27
N GLU A 13 13.92 29.35 5.38
CA GLU A 13 14.97 29.65 6.35
C GLU A 13 14.38 30.08 7.71
N ASN A 14 15.15 29.89 8.79
CA ASN A 14 14.82 30.35 10.16
C ASN A 14 13.52 29.76 10.75
N LEU A 15 13.18 28.52 10.43
CA LEU A 15 12.14 27.79 11.17
C LEU A 15 12.67 27.31 12.54
N PRO A 16 11.79 27.07 13.52
CA PRO A 16 12.17 26.37 14.75
C PRO A 16 12.87 25.04 14.47
N ASP A 17 13.90 24.70 15.25
CA ASP A 17 14.75 23.51 15.03
C ASP A 17 13.98 22.18 14.97
N GLU A 18 12.80 22.13 15.58
CA GLU A 18 11.92 20.95 15.51
C GLU A 18 11.48 20.58 14.09
N TYR A 19 11.39 21.56 13.18
CA TYR A 19 11.02 21.33 11.78
C TYR A 19 12.16 20.74 10.94
N TYR A 20 13.42 20.88 11.37
CA TYR A 20 14.58 20.33 10.67
C TYR A 20 14.96 18.92 11.16
N LYS A 21 14.20 18.33 12.08
CA LYS A 21 14.42 16.95 12.53
C LYS A 21 14.06 15.96 11.42
N HIS A 22 15.08 15.37 10.81
CA HIS A 22 14.89 14.23 9.92
C HIS A 22 14.74 12.95 10.74
N ILE A 23 13.66 12.19 10.48
CA ILE A 23 13.59 10.79 10.90
C ILE A 23 14.51 10.03 9.94
N GLU A 24 15.68 9.63 10.41
CA GLU A 24 16.52 8.70 9.66
C GLU A 24 15.81 7.35 9.63
N LEU A 25 15.34 6.96 8.45
CA LEU A 25 14.81 5.63 8.22
C LEU A 25 15.99 4.64 8.17
N GLU A 26 15.99 3.65 9.06
CA GLU A 26 17.03 2.62 9.11
C GLU A 26 17.03 1.76 7.85
N ASP A 27 18.23 1.39 7.37
CA ASP A 27 18.40 0.44 6.28
C ASP A 27 18.39 -0.99 6.87
N LEU A 28 17.28 -1.71 6.68
CA LEU A 28 17.15 -3.12 7.11
C LEU A 28 17.96 -4.01 6.16
N THR A 29 18.96 -4.74 6.68
CA THR A 29 19.88 -5.57 5.87
C THR A 29 19.60 -7.08 5.93
N GLU A 30 18.80 -7.54 6.90
CA GLU A 30 18.31 -8.91 7.03
C GLU A 30 16.77 -8.93 7.07
N PHE A 31 16.13 -10.07 6.78
CA PHE A 31 14.68 -10.21 6.93
C PHE A 31 14.30 -10.12 8.41
N GLU A 32 13.94 -8.93 8.86
CA GLU A 32 13.50 -8.67 10.22
C GLU A 32 11.99 -8.43 10.20
N LYS A 33 11.25 -9.20 10.99
CA LYS A 33 9.83 -8.95 11.16
C LYS A 33 9.66 -7.58 11.81
N ASN A 34 8.86 -6.73 11.19
CA ASN A 34 8.43 -5.48 11.79
C ASN A 34 7.17 -5.76 12.63
N GLU A 35 7.29 -5.67 13.94
CA GLU A 35 6.20 -6.03 14.86
C GLU A 35 4.93 -5.20 14.60
N ASN A 36 5.07 -3.91 14.32
CA ASN A 36 3.93 -3.05 13.99
C ASN A 36 3.22 -3.52 12.71
N ALA A 37 3.99 -3.86 11.67
CA ALA A 37 3.44 -4.40 10.44
C ALA A 37 2.70 -5.73 10.71
N GLU A 38 3.33 -6.67 11.41
CA GLU A 38 2.71 -7.96 11.74
C GLU A 38 1.44 -7.79 12.58
N ASN A 39 1.43 -6.88 13.55
CA ASN A 39 0.26 -6.60 14.39
C ASN A 39 -0.91 -6.08 13.55
N ILE A 40 -0.67 -5.08 12.70
CA ILE A 40 -1.70 -4.56 11.78
C ILE A 40 -2.24 -5.70 10.91
N ILE A 41 -1.36 -6.47 10.27
CA ILE A 41 -1.72 -7.56 9.37
C ILE A 41 -2.59 -8.60 10.09
N ASN A 42 -2.16 -9.07 11.26
CA ASN A 42 -2.89 -10.06 12.04
C ASN A 42 -4.25 -9.53 12.49
N ASN A 43 -4.33 -8.27 12.90
CA ASN A 43 -5.56 -7.64 13.37
C ASN A 43 -6.60 -7.43 12.25
N THR A 44 -6.17 -7.34 10.97
CA THR A 44 -7.12 -7.28 9.85
C THR A 44 -8.03 -8.51 9.76
N GLY A 45 -7.57 -9.66 10.26
CA GLY A 45 -8.26 -10.94 10.10
C GLY A 45 -8.26 -11.49 8.67
N ALA A 46 -7.49 -10.89 7.74
CA ALA A 46 -7.36 -11.41 6.38
C ALA A 46 -6.72 -12.81 6.39
N GLU A 47 -7.30 -13.76 5.66
CA GLU A 47 -6.71 -15.08 5.51
C GLU A 47 -5.55 -15.03 4.50
N ILE A 48 -4.32 -15.21 4.99
CA ILE A 48 -3.09 -15.16 4.19
C ILE A 48 -2.46 -16.55 4.09
N VAL A 49 -2.34 -17.05 2.87
CA VAL A 49 -1.75 -18.36 2.55
C VAL A 49 -0.37 -18.18 1.94
N TYR A 50 0.65 -18.73 2.59
CA TYR A 50 2.03 -18.70 2.10
C TYR A 50 2.39 -19.99 1.37
N LEU A 51 2.67 -19.92 0.07
CA LEU A 51 3.03 -21.06 -0.77
C LEU A 51 4.41 -20.87 -1.42
N PRO A 52 5.16 -21.96 -1.71
CA PRO A 52 6.38 -21.88 -2.50
C PRO A 52 6.03 -21.59 -3.97
N GLN A 53 5.86 -20.31 -4.30
CA GLN A 53 5.45 -19.83 -5.62
C GLN A 53 6.10 -18.48 -5.95
N ASN A 54 5.97 -18.01 -7.20
CA ASN A 54 6.54 -16.72 -7.64
C ASN A 54 5.46 -15.69 -7.94
N LYS A 55 4.26 -15.84 -7.34
CA LYS A 55 3.12 -14.95 -7.56
C LYS A 55 2.50 -14.56 -6.22
N ALA A 56 2.15 -13.29 -6.10
CA ALA A 56 1.28 -12.75 -5.07
C ALA A 56 -0.06 -12.38 -5.73
N PHE A 57 -1.17 -12.61 -5.05
CA PHE A 57 -2.50 -12.18 -5.51
C PHE A 57 -3.56 -12.30 -4.41
N TYR A 58 -4.52 -11.38 -4.43
CA TYR A 58 -5.80 -11.51 -3.74
C TYR A 58 -6.83 -12.28 -4.57
N ASN A 59 -7.34 -13.38 -4.02
CA ASN A 59 -8.42 -14.17 -4.61
C ASN A 59 -9.79 -13.68 -4.11
N HIS A 60 -10.52 -13.00 -4.99
CA HIS A 60 -11.84 -12.43 -4.71
C HIS A 60 -12.94 -13.45 -4.45
N LEU A 61 -12.82 -14.67 -4.99
CA LEU A 61 -13.85 -15.71 -4.82
C LEU A 61 -13.77 -16.37 -3.44
N GLU A 62 -12.55 -16.55 -2.95
CA GLU A 62 -12.28 -17.20 -1.66
C GLU A 62 -12.13 -16.19 -0.51
N ASP A 63 -11.99 -14.92 -0.86
CA ASP A 63 -11.60 -13.83 0.05
C ASP A 63 -10.26 -14.07 0.77
N LYS A 64 -9.27 -14.59 0.04
CA LYS A 64 -7.94 -14.96 0.57
C LYS A 64 -6.81 -14.29 -0.16
N ILE A 65 -5.73 -14.01 0.55
CA ILE A 65 -4.47 -13.52 -0.02
C ILE A 65 -3.50 -14.69 -0.16
N TYR A 66 -2.89 -14.83 -1.33
CA TYR A 66 -1.85 -15.80 -1.60
C TYR A 66 -0.52 -15.09 -1.79
N LEU A 67 0.51 -15.52 -1.07
CA LEU A 67 1.85 -14.93 -1.12
C LEU A 67 2.95 -15.99 -1.31
N PRO A 68 4.07 -15.64 -1.95
CA PRO A 68 5.30 -16.41 -1.84
C PRO A 68 5.73 -16.54 -0.37
N GLN A 69 6.50 -17.58 -0.05
CA GLN A 69 7.07 -17.72 1.29
C GLN A 69 8.03 -16.57 1.58
N ARG A 70 8.05 -16.07 2.82
CA ARG A 70 8.93 -14.96 3.26
C ARG A 70 10.39 -15.14 2.84
N LYS A 71 10.93 -16.37 2.94
CA LYS A 71 12.30 -16.72 2.52
C LYS A 71 12.59 -16.55 1.02
N GLN A 72 11.56 -16.36 0.19
CA GLN A 72 11.71 -16.10 -1.25
C GLN A 72 11.91 -14.60 -1.55
N PHE A 73 11.70 -13.72 -0.56
CA PHE A 73 11.97 -12.29 -0.70
C PHE A 73 13.39 -11.98 -0.25
N VAL A 74 14.09 -11.20 -1.06
CA VAL A 74 15.47 -10.77 -0.77
C VAL A 74 15.51 -9.75 0.36
N ARG A 75 14.44 -8.97 0.54
CA ARG A 75 14.38 -7.87 1.51
C ARG A 75 13.05 -7.79 2.23
N THR A 76 13.09 -7.33 3.47
CA THR A 76 11.94 -7.11 4.35
C THR A 76 10.92 -6.16 3.73
N GLU A 77 11.38 -5.02 3.22
CA GLU A 77 10.50 -4.00 2.66
C GLU A 77 9.77 -4.50 1.41
N ALA A 78 10.41 -5.35 0.61
CA ALA A 78 9.80 -5.93 -0.59
C ALA A 78 8.66 -6.88 -0.21
N PHE A 79 8.85 -7.70 0.84
CA PHE A 79 7.80 -8.57 1.35
C PHE A 79 6.58 -7.77 1.84
N TYR A 80 6.80 -6.77 2.71
CA TYR A 80 5.69 -5.99 3.25
C TYR A 80 5.00 -5.14 2.20
N ASN A 81 5.73 -4.59 1.23
CA ASN A 81 5.13 -3.85 0.13
C ASN A 81 4.17 -4.73 -0.69
N VAL A 82 4.60 -5.94 -1.08
CA VAL A 82 3.73 -6.88 -1.79
C VAL A 82 2.53 -7.30 -0.93
N LEU A 83 2.75 -7.57 0.36
CA LEU A 83 1.65 -7.93 1.25
C LEU A 83 0.61 -6.80 1.40
N PHE A 84 1.06 -5.55 1.62
CA PHE A 84 0.16 -4.41 1.74
C PHE A 84 -0.51 -4.05 0.41
N HIS A 85 0.12 -4.35 -0.73
CA HIS A 85 -0.51 -4.28 -2.04
C HIS A 85 -1.71 -5.24 -2.10
N GLU A 86 -1.52 -6.51 -1.77
CA GLU A 86 -2.61 -7.50 -1.79
C GLU A 86 -3.69 -7.21 -0.73
N LEU A 87 -3.31 -6.68 0.44
CA LEU A 87 -4.28 -6.17 1.41
C LEU A 87 -5.07 -4.98 0.85
N GLY A 88 -4.42 -4.12 0.06
CA GLY A 88 -5.07 -3.04 -0.69
C GLY A 88 -6.22 -3.59 -1.53
N HIS A 89 -5.97 -4.61 -2.34
CA HIS A 89 -7.03 -5.31 -3.10
C HIS A 89 -8.08 -5.96 -2.20
N TRP A 90 -7.64 -6.63 -1.13
CA TRP A 90 -8.55 -7.24 -0.16
C TRP A 90 -9.55 -6.21 0.37
N THR A 91 -9.14 -4.99 0.75
CA THR A 91 -10.09 -3.96 1.23
C THR A 91 -11.22 -3.63 0.23
N GLY A 92 -11.04 -3.90 -1.06
CA GLY A 92 -12.00 -3.59 -2.12
C GLY A 92 -13.22 -4.52 -2.18
N ASN A 93 -13.23 -5.64 -1.44
CA ASN A 93 -14.37 -6.55 -1.41
C ASN A 93 -15.66 -5.87 -0.94
N SER A 94 -16.81 -6.40 -1.38
CA SER A 94 -18.15 -5.89 -1.06
C SER A 94 -18.51 -5.89 0.43
N GLN A 95 -17.82 -6.69 1.25
CA GLN A 95 -18.01 -6.67 2.71
C GLN A 95 -17.18 -5.58 3.42
N ARG A 96 -16.36 -4.84 2.68
CA ARG A 96 -15.43 -3.81 3.19
C ARG A 96 -15.68 -2.46 2.52
N LEU A 97 -14.80 -2.04 1.60
CA LEU A 97 -14.93 -0.75 0.92
C LEU A 97 -15.77 -0.81 -0.36
N ASP A 98 -16.26 -2.00 -0.74
CA ASP A 98 -17.17 -2.25 -1.87
C ASP A 98 -16.76 -1.49 -3.14
N ARG A 99 -15.48 -1.68 -3.52
CA ARG A 99 -14.97 -1.06 -4.74
C ARG A 99 -15.41 -1.89 -5.96
N PRO A 100 -15.70 -1.23 -7.10
CA PRO A 100 -16.07 -1.94 -8.32
C PRO A 100 -15.00 -2.96 -8.69
N LYS A 101 -15.41 -4.20 -8.95
CA LYS A 101 -14.48 -5.24 -9.40
C LYS A 101 -13.84 -4.80 -10.70
N GLY A 102 -12.50 -4.82 -10.74
CA GLY A 102 -11.76 -4.62 -11.97
C GLY A 102 -12.23 -5.63 -13.03
N ASN A 103 -12.50 -5.14 -14.23
CA ASN A 103 -12.75 -5.97 -15.40
C ASN A 103 -11.48 -6.74 -15.79
N ALA A 104 -11.49 -7.39 -16.95
CA ALA A 104 -10.34 -8.11 -17.52
C ALA A 104 -9.01 -7.34 -17.40
N PHE A 105 -7.91 -8.09 -17.24
CA PHE A 105 -6.55 -7.58 -17.22
C PHE A 105 -6.30 -6.57 -18.35
N GLY A 106 -5.68 -5.43 -18.01
CA GLY A 106 -5.40 -4.35 -18.95
C GLY A 106 -6.57 -3.39 -19.24
N SER A 107 -7.75 -3.60 -18.63
CA SER A 107 -8.83 -2.62 -18.65
C SER A 107 -8.52 -1.37 -17.84
N LYS A 108 -9.26 -0.29 -18.09
CA LYS A 108 -9.15 0.96 -17.30
C LYS A 108 -9.48 0.72 -15.83
N GLU A 109 -10.50 -0.10 -15.55
CA GLU A 109 -10.93 -0.41 -14.19
C GLU A 109 -9.89 -1.26 -13.46
N TYR A 110 -9.30 -2.25 -14.15
CA TYR A 110 -8.18 -3.02 -13.62
C TYR A 110 -6.99 -2.12 -13.28
N ALA A 111 -6.56 -1.28 -14.22
CA ALA A 111 -5.47 -0.32 -14.00
C ALA A 111 -5.75 0.64 -12.83
N PHE A 112 -7.02 1.01 -12.62
CA PHE A 112 -7.41 1.89 -11.51
C PHE A 112 -7.28 1.19 -10.16
N GLU A 113 -7.71 -0.07 -10.06
CA GLU A 113 -7.62 -0.86 -8.83
C GLU A 113 -6.17 -1.22 -8.48
N GLU A 114 -5.34 -1.55 -9.46
CA GLU A 114 -3.88 -1.73 -9.26
C GLU A 114 -3.22 -0.45 -8.74
N LEU A 115 -3.56 0.71 -9.32
CA LEU A 115 -3.02 1.98 -8.84
C LEU A 115 -3.48 2.29 -7.40
N ILE A 116 -4.70 1.91 -7.02
CA ILE A 116 -5.19 2.02 -5.64
C ILE A 116 -4.35 1.15 -4.70
N ALA A 117 -4.15 -0.12 -5.05
CA ALA A 117 -3.37 -1.06 -4.24
C ALA A 117 -1.91 -0.62 -4.05
N GLU A 118 -1.31 -0.07 -5.10
CA GLU A 118 0.08 0.41 -5.11
C GLU A 118 0.27 1.67 -4.27
N ILE A 119 -0.61 2.67 -4.43
CA ILE A 119 -0.56 3.89 -3.59
C ILE A 119 -0.83 3.52 -2.13
N ASN A 120 -1.77 2.60 -1.87
CA ASN A 120 -2.04 2.11 -0.53
C ASN A 120 -0.81 1.46 0.12
N ALA A 121 -0.15 0.54 -0.60
CA ALA A 121 1.06 -0.10 -0.12
C ALA A 121 2.17 0.93 0.16
N ALA A 122 2.33 1.91 -0.73
CA ALA A 122 3.31 2.98 -0.54
C ALA A 122 3.01 3.83 0.71
N PHE A 123 1.75 4.19 0.98
CA PHE A 123 1.36 4.94 2.17
C PHE A 123 1.66 4.18 3.46
N ILE A 124 1.20 2.93 3.55
CA ILE A 124 1.41 2.11 4.75
C ILE A 124 2.91 1.83 4.96
N CYS A 125 3.64 1.47 3.90
CA CYS A 125 5.06 1.23 4.00
C CYS A 125 5.85 2.47 4.44
N ALA A 126 5.51 3.65 3.91
CA ALA A 126 6.14 4.89 4.32
C ALA A 126 5.86 5.22 5.80
N LEU A 127 4.63 4.98 6.28
CA LEU A 127 4.28 5.16 7.69
C LEU A 127 5.00 4.20 8.63
N LEU A 128 5.23 2.97 8.19
CA LEU A 128 5.98 1.95 8.95
C LEU A 128 7.51 2.11 8.83
N GLY A 129 7.98 3.12 8.11
CA GLY A 129 9.40 3.42 7.95
C GLY A 129 10.13 2.56 6.92
N PHE A 130 9.41 1.81 6.08
CA PHE A 130 10.03 1.01 5.02
C PHE A 130 10.43 1.88 3.82
N LYS A 131 11.70 1.78 3.43
CA LYS A 131 12.23 2.37 2.19
C LYS A 131 11.92 1.47 0.99
N THR A 132 10.70 1.50 0.50
CA THR A 132 10.33 0.72 -0.69
C THR A 132 10.95 1.31 -1.96
N LYS A 133 11.71 0.53 -2.72
CA LYS A 133 12.09 0.90 -4.08
C LYS A 133 10.96 0.51 -5.03
N ILE A 134 10.38 1.50 -5.72
CA ILE A 134 9.29 1.34 -6.70
C ILE A 134 9.82 0.74 -8.03
N THR A 135 10.83 -0.14 -8.00
CA THR A 135 11.60 -0.49 -9.21
C THR A 135 11.19 -1.78 -9.91
N ASP A 136 10.31 -2.60 -9.34
CA ASP A 136 10.07 -3.97 -9.87
C ASP A 136 8.80 -4.09 -10.74
N ASN A 137 8.12 -2.97 -10.97
CA ASN A 137 6.72 -2.91 -11.41
C ASN A 137 6.55 -2.21 -12.77
N VAL A 138 7.43 -2.54 -13.73
CA VAL A 138 7.60 -1.82 -15.01
C VAL A 138 6.47 -2.07 -16.02
N ASP A 139 5.80 -3.21 -15.95
CA ASP A 139 4.83 -3.62 -16.98
C ASP A 139 3.50 -2.83 -16.93
N TYR A 140 3.13 -2.28 -15.77
CA TYR A 140 1.85 -1.58 -15.58
C TYR A 140 1.98 -0.07 -15.74
N ILE A 141 3.20 0.48 -15.65
CA ILE A 141 3.43 1.92 -15.85
C ILE A 141 2.98 2.35 -17.26
N ASN A 142 3.22 1.52 -18.29
CA ASN A 142 2.82 1.84 -19.65
C ASN A 142 1.30 1.86 -19.85
N SER A 143 0.57 0.90 -19.27
CA SER A 143 -0.90 0.89 -19.34
C SER A 143 -1.50 2.03 -18.53
N TRP A 144 -0.94 2.34 -17.35
CA TRP A 144 -1.34 3.47 -16.54
C TRP A 144 -1.10 4.81 -17.24
N LEU A 145 0.06 5.00 -17.88
CA LEU A 145 0.38 6.21 -18.62
C LEU A 145 -0.62 6.47 -19.76
N GLN A 146 -1.06 5.43 -20.47
CA GLN A 146 -2.06 5.58 -21.52
C GLN A 146 -3.42 6.00 -20.95
N VAL A 147 -3.83 5.45 -19.80
CA VAL A 147 -5.07 5.83 -19.12
C VAL A 147 -4.99 7.25 -18.55
N MET A 148 -3.89 7.61 -17.89
CA MET A 148 -3.66 8.93 -17.29
C MET A 148 -3.65 10.06 -18.32
N ARG A 149 -3.19 9.80 -19.55
CA ARG A 149 -3.25 10.78 -20.66
C ARG A 149 -4.69 11.15 -21.03
N ASN A 150 -5.61 10.21 -20.90
CA ASN A 150 -7.02 10.38 -21.28
C ASN A 150 -7.91 10.85 -20.12
N ASP A 151 -7.43 10.76 -18.88
CA ASP A 151 -8.19 11.11 -17.69
C ASP A 151 -7.30 11.79 -16.64
N LYS A 152 -7.36 13.13 -16.60
CA LYS A 152 -6.56 13.97 -15.69
C LYS A 152 -6.95 13.83 -14.22
N GLN A 153 -8.11 13.24 -13.93
CA GLN A 153 -8.57 13.02 -12.55
C GLN A 153 -8.23 11.61 -12.05
N PHE A 154 -7.82 10.70 -12.94
CA PHE A 154 -7.57 9.29 -12.65
C PHE A 154 -6.67 9.09 -11.42
N VAL A 155 -5.51 9.77 -11.38
CA VAL A 155 -4.56 9.65 -10.27
C VAL A 155 -5.13 10.21 -8.97
N VAL A 156 -5.84 11.34 -9.04
CA VAL A 156 -6.44 11.98 -7.85
C VAL A 156 -7.55 11.11 -7.27
N GLN A 157 -8.38 10.51 -8.14
CA GLN A 157 -9.43 9.59 -7.73
C GLN A 157 -8.85 8.30 -7.15
N ALA A 158 -7.83 7.71 -7.78
CA ALA A 158 -7.15 6.52 -7.27
C ALA A 158 -6.50 6.81 -5.92
N ALA A 159 -5.78 7.92 -5.78
CA ALA A 159 -5.18 8.35 -4.51
C ALA A 159 -6.23 8.54 -3.40
N SER A 160 -7.40 9.11 -3.72
CA SER A 160 -8.48 9.25 -2.74
C SER A 160 -9.03 7.90 -2.27
N GLN A 161 -9.10 6.90 -3.15
CA GLN A 161 -9.55 5.55 -2.77
C GLN A 161 -8.44 4.78 -2.05
N ALA A 162 -7.18 4.96 -2.46
CA ALA A 162 -6.01 4.41 -1.78
C ALA A 162 -5.91 4.91 -0.35
N GLN A 163 -6.14 6.21 -0.11
CA GLN A 163 -6.19 6.77 1.24
C GLN A 163 -7.24 6.04 2.09
N LYS A 164 -8.46 5.83 1.58
CA LYS A 164 -9.50 5.08 2.31
C LYS A 164 -9.10 3.63 2.60
N ALA A 165 -8.42 2.97 1.66
CA ALA A 165 -7.89 1.62 1.86
C ALA A 165 -6.82 1.59 2.95
N SER A 166 -5.91 2.58 2.94
CA SER A 166 -4.86 2.70 3.95
C SER A 166 -5.43 3.02 5.31
N ASP A 167 -6.35 3.98 5.40
CA ASP A 167 -7.04 4.34 6.65
C ASP A 167 -7.74 3.12 7.24
N PHE A 168 -8.50 2.39 6.41
CA PHE A 168 -9.17 1.15 6.83
C PHE A 168 -8.20 0.11 7.39
N ILE A 169 -7.04 -0.10 6.75
CA ILE A 169 -6.02 -1.05 7.25
C ILE A 169 -5.39 -0.53 8.55
N LEU A 170 -5.13 0.77 8.65
CA LEU A 170 -4.47 1.38 9.81
C LEU A 170 -5.38 1.46 11.04
N GLU A 171 -6.71 1.41 10.88
CA GLU A 171 -7.64 1.23 12.01
C GLU A 171 -7.36 -0.05 12.81
N PHE A 172 -6.71 -1.05 12.20
CA PHE A 172 -6.29 -2.28 12.87
C PHE A 172 -4.94 -2.16 13.62
N SER A 173 -4.30 -0.99 13.59
CA SER A 173 -3.09 -0.73 14.39
C SER A 173 -3.38 -0.50 15.87
N GLU A 174 -4.59 -0.08 16.22
CA GLU A 174 -5.00 0.12 17.61
C GLU A 174 -5.30 -1.24 18.27
N VAL A 175 -4.56 -1.56 19.33
CA VAL A 175 -4.91 -2.68 20.21
C VAL A 175 -6.23 -2.34 20.87
N LYS A 176 -7.32 -3.03 20.51
CA LYS A 176 -8.55 -2.99 21.30
C LYS A 176 -8.23 -3.56 22.68
N GLU A 177 -8.06 -2.70 23.68
CA GLU A 177 -8.10 -3.14 25.07
C GLU A 177 -9.48 -3.78 25.31
N GLU A 178 -9.50 -5.09 25.52
CA GLU A 178 -10.66 -5.74 26.12
C GLU A 178 -10.80 -5.18 27.52
N VAL A 179 -11.79 -4.30 27.71
CA VAL A 179 -12.20 -3.85 29.04
C VAL A 179 -12.80 -5.06 29.76
N ALA A 180 -12.02 -5.64 30.69
CA ALA A 180 -12.42 -6.70 31.59
C ALA A 180 -13.47 -6.24 32.62
#